data_AF-A0A5P9Q6B0-F1
#
_entry.id   AF-A0A5P9Q6B0-F1
#
_cell.length_a   1.000
_cell.length_b   1.000
_cell.length_c   1.000
_cell.angle_alpha   90.00
_cell.angle_beta   90.00
_cell.angle_gamma   90.00
#
_symmetry.space_group_name_H-M   'P 1'
#
loop_
_entity.id
_entity.type
_entity.pdbx_description
1 polymer ?
#
loop_
_entity_poly.entity_id
_entity_poly.type
_entity_poly.pdbx_seq_one_letter_code
_entity_poly.pdbx_strand_id
1 'polypeptide(L)'
;MRRGPRWYNPVYGAACGLLVLSIGLPMPWFFVGVTVALITFGLLIRIYRERTGIVLGTGNPRPRGIYPWLVAVLGIGAGASYLDGHHGFPLGVPIVAVAVGVACWVLSRRYDAALFALLEGDGDPDTDGARAGGREGAGEARP
;
A
#
# COMPACT_ATOMS: atom_id res chain seq x y z
N MET A 1 -16.35 -10.25 5.03
CA MET A 1 -15.43 -9.11 5.27
C MET A 1 -15.68 -8.02 4.25
N ARG A 2 -15.74 -6.73 4.65
CA ARG A 2 -16.08 -5.63 3.73
C ARG A 2 -14.84 -5.26 2.90
N ARG A 3 -14.90 -5.48 1.57
CA ARG A 3 -13.89 -4.99 0.62
C ARG A 3 -13.64 -3.49 0.84
N GLY A 4 -12.37 -3.06 0.78
CA GLY A 4 -12.00 -1.65 0.89
C GLY A 4 -12.80 -0.77 -0.09
N PRO A 5 -13.14 0.48 0.28
CA PRO A 5 -13.90 1.37 -0.60
C PRO A 5 -13.17 1.53 -1.94
N ARG A 6 -13.88 1.35 -3.07
CA ARG A 6 -13.28 1.42 -4.42
C ARG A 6 -12.60 2.77 -4.71
N TRP A 7 -13.02 3.82 -4.01
CA TRP A 7 -12.46 5.18 -4.10
C TRP A 7 -11.17 5.38 -3.29
N TYR A 8 -10.84 4.49 -2.34
CA TYR A 8 -9.65 4.63 -1.49
C TYR A 8 -8.35 4.61 -2.31
N ASN A 9 -8.24 3.62 -3.19
CA ASN A 9 -7.07 3.39 -4.04
C ASN A 9 -6.75 4.56 -4.99
N PRO A 10 -7.70 5.13 -5.75
CA PRO A 10 -7.42 6.31 -6.58
C PRO A 10 -7.10 7.56 -5.75
N VAL A 11 -7.74 7.77 -4.59
CA VAL A 11 -7.45 8.92 -3.72
C VAL A 11 -6.05 8.80 -3.09
N TYR A 12 -5.63 7.59 -2.71
CA TYR A 12 -4.27 7.32 -2.25
C TYR A 12 -3.23 7.63 -3.35
N GLY A 13 -3.46 7.14 -4.58
CA GLY A 13 -2.58 7.44 -5.72
C GLY A 13 -2.51 8.94 -6.02
N ALA A 14 -3.64 9.65 -5.96
CA ALA A 14 -3.69 11.10 -6.13
C ALA A 14 -2.92 11.84 -5.03
N ALA A 15 -3.03 11.42 -3.77
CA ALA A 15 -2.27 12.00 -2.66
C ALA A 15 -0.76 11.77 -2.81
N CYS A 16 -0.33 10.60 -3.29
CA CYS A 16 1.07 10.32 -3.62
C CYS A 16 1.57 11.20 -4.77
N GLY A 17 0.81 11.32 -5.85
CA GLY A 17 1.15 12.18 -6.98
C GLY A 17 1.25 13.65 -6.57
N LEU A 18 0.30 14.13 -5.75
CA LEU A 18 0.34 15.48 -5.19
C LEU A 18 1.59 15.70 -4.33
N LEU A 19 1.96 14.73 -3.49
CA LEU A 19 3.15 14.82 -2.66
C LEU A 19 4.42 14.96 -3.50
N VAL A 20 4.54 14.16 -4.57
CA VAL A 20 5.67 14.25 -5.51
C VAL A 20 5.67 15.57 -6.27
N LEU A 21 4.51 16.01 -6.76
CA LEU A 21 4.36 17.30 -7.42
C LEU A 21 4.80 18.46 -6.52
N SER A 22 4.47 18.37 -5.23
CA SER A 22 4.78 19.41 -4.24
C SER A 22 6.28 19.61 -4.03
N ILE A 23 7.09 18.56 -4.21
CA ILE A 23 8.56 18.60 -4.07
C ILE A 23 9.20 19.45 -5.18
N GLY A 24 8.58 19.51 -6.36
CA GLY A 24 9.05 20.34 -7.47
C GLY A 24 8.61 21.81 -7.39
N LEU A 25 7.78 22.19 -6.40
CA LEU A 25 7.26 23.56 -6.27
C LEU A 25 8.19 24.45 -5.44
N PRO A 26 8.28 25.75 -5.76
CA PRO A 26 9.03 26.70 -4.94
C PRO A 26 8.34 26.96 -3.59
N MET A 27 9.10 27.44 -2.61
CA MET A 27 8.54 27.98 -1.36
C MET A 27 7.62 29.18 -1.68
N PRO A 28 6.44 29.32 -1.06
CA PRO A 28 5.85 28.50 0.02
C PRO A 28 4.96 27.34 -0.46
N TRP A 29 4.76 27.19 -1.77
CA TRP A 29 3.84 26.21 -2.36
C TRP A 29 4.20 24.76 -2.03
N PHE A 30 5.48 24.47 -1.85
CA PHE A 30 5.97 23.22 -1.28
C PHE A 30 5.23 22.84 0.01
N PHE A 31 5.19 23.74 1.00
CA PHE A 31 4.57 23.47 2.29
C PHE A 31 3.07 23.23 2.15
N VAL A 32 2.40 24.05 1.34
CA VAL A 32 0.96 23.92 1.08
C VAL A 32 0.66 22.53 0.52
N GLY A 33 1.38 22.13 -0.53
CA GLY A 33 1.16 20.84 -1.17
C GLY A 33 1.47 19.64 -0.26
N VAL A 34 2.56 19.70 0.50
CA VAL A 34 2.91 18.67 1.50
C VAL A 34 1.85 18.58 2.60
N THR A 35 1.40 19.71 3.15
CA THR A 35 0.35 19.73 4.18
C THR A 35 -0.96 19.12 3.66
N VAL A 36 -1.39 19.47 2.45
CA VAL A 36 -2.60 18.89 1.84
C VAL A 36 -2.45 17.38 1.66
N ALA A 37 -1.28 16.91 1.19
CA ALA A 37 -1.02 15.49 1.04
C ALA A 37 -1.06 14.75 2.39
N LEU A 38 -0.40 15.30 3.43
CA LEU A 38 -0.39 14.72 4.77
C LEU A 38 -1.79 14.66 5.40
N ILE A 39 -2.58 15.72 5.27
CA ILE A 39 -3.98 15.74 5.73
C ILE A 39 -4.78 14.64 5.02
N THR A 40 -4.59 14.51 3.71
CA THR A 40 -5.27 13.48 2.91
C THR A 40 -4.88 12.07 3.35
N PHE A 41 -3.59 11.81 3.58
CA PHE A 41 -3.12 10.52 4.14
C PHE A 41 -3.68 10.26 5.54
N GLY A 42 -3.71 11.28 6.41
CA GLY A 42 -4.30 11.17 7.75
C GLY A 42 -5.79 10.79 7.70
N LEU A 43 -6.55 11.43 6.82
CA LEU A 43 -7.96 11.11 6.57
C LEU A 43 -8.14 9.70 6.00
N LEU A 44 -7.32 9.31 5.01
CA LEU A 44 -7.34 7.96 4.43
C LEU A 44 -7.09 6.91 5.52
N ILE A 45 -6.04 7.07 6.33
CA ILE A 45 -5.70 6.13 7.42
C ILE A 45 -6.83 6.06 8.44
N ARG A 46 -7.40 7.21 8.83
CA ARG A 46 -8.51 7.26 9.78
C ARG A 46 -9.74 6.53 9.24
N ILE A 47 -10.16 6.84 8.01
CA ILE A 47 -11.33 6.20 7.37
C ILE A 47 -11.08 4.70 7.17
N TYR A 48 -9.88 4.32 6.75
CA TYR A 48 -9.51 2.92 6.59
C TYR A 48 -9.63 2.18 7.91
N ARG A 49 -9.05 2.74 8.99
CA ARG A 49 -9.12 2.16 10.34
C ARG A 49 -10.55 2.07 10.87
N GLU A 50 -11.37 3.10 10.69
CA GLU A 50 -12.79 3.09 11.07
C GLU A 50 -13.59 2.04 10.28
N ARG A 51 -13.22 1.77 9.02
CA ARG A 51 -13.94 0.85 8.13
C ARG A 51 -13.51 -0.61 8.25
N THR A 52 -12.21 -0.88 8.43
CA THR A 52 -11.66 -2.24 8.43
C THR A 52 -11.43 -2.77 9.83
N GLY A 53 -11.35 -1.91 10.85
CA GLY A 53 -10.99 -2.31 12.21
C GLY A 53 -9.54 -2.79 12.34
N ILE A 54 -8.77 -2.81 11.25
CA ILE A 54 -7.39 -3.24 11.22
C ILE A 54 -6.53 -2.09 11.75
N VAL A 55 -6.06 -2.25 12.99
CA VAL A 55 -4.97 -1.43 13.51
C VAL A 55 -3.72 -1.86 12.75
N LEU A 56 -3.07 -0.93 12.05
CA LEU A 56 -1.74 -1.10 11.44
C LEU A 56 -0.69 -1.29 12.54
N GLY A 57 -0.81 -2.38 13.30
CA GLY A 57 0.02 -2.76 14.44
C GLY A 57 0.89 -3.98 14.14
N THR A 58 1.84 -4.23 15.04
CA THR A 58 3.02 -5.12 14.96
C THR A 58 2.77 -6.61 14.70
N GLY A 59 1.50 -7.05 14.58
CA GLY A 59 1.14 -8.46 14.42
C GLY A 59 0.48 -8.83 13.08
N ASN A 60 0.25 -7.88 12.17
CA ASN A 60 -0.47 -8.17 10.93
C ASN A 60 0.46 -8.86 9.90
N PRO A 61 0.00 -9.87 9.14
CA PRO A 61 0.77 -10.46 8.04
C PRO A 61 0.98 -9.40 6.95
N ARG A 62 2.08 -8.66 7.06
CA ARG A 62 2.48 -7.68 6.06
C ARG A 62 2.97 -8.45 4.84
N PRO A 63 2.48 -8.18 3.62
CA PRO A 63 3.10 -8.70 2.42
C PRO A 63 4.49 -8.06 2.30
N ARG A 64 5.51 -8.79 2.78
CA ARG A 64 6.92 -8.35 2.92
C ARG A 64 7.54 -7.87 1.60
N GLY A 65 6.94 -8.22 0.46
CA GLY A 65 7.45 -7.86 -0.87
C GLY A 65 7.03 -6.49 -1.41
N ILE A 66 5.91 -5.90 -0.98
CA ILE A 66 5.33 -4.72 -1.68
C ILE A 66 5.76 -3.38 -1.07
N TYR A 67 6.01 -3.35 0.25
CA TYR A 67 6.44 -2.16 0.96
C TYR A 67 7.75 -1.54 0.43
N PRO A 68 8.83 -2.30 0.15
CA PRO A 68 10.06 -1.71 -0.38
C PRO A 68 9.84 -1.07 -1.76
N TRP A 69 8.93 -1.60 -2.58
CA TRP A 69 8.59 -1.01 -3.87
C TRP A 69 7.84 0.31 -3.73
N LEU A 70 6.88 0.43 -2.80
CA LEU A 70 6.22 1.71 -2.52
C LEU A 70 7.22 2.79 -2.10
N VAL A 71 8.15 2.44 -1.21
CA VAL A 71 9.21 3.36 -0.76
C VAL A 71 10.16 3.71 -1.90
N ALA A 72 10.56 2.74 -2.73
CA ALA A 72 11.42 2.99 -3.88
C ALA A 72 10.76 3.92 -4.91
N VAL A 73 9.48 3.68 -5.26
CA VAL A 73 8.73 4.52 -6.21
C VAL A 73 8.58 5.95 -5.70
N LEU A 74 8.25 6.14 -4.42
CA LEU A 74 8.17 7.45 -3.79
C LEU A 74 9.55 8.14 -3.74
N GLY A 75 10.61 7.41 -3.37
CA GLY A 75 11.97 7.95 -3.29
C GLY A 75 12.51 8.38 -4.66
N ILE A 76 12.32 7.54 -5.68
CA ILE A 76 12.72 7.86 -7.07
C ILE A 76 11.91 9.04 -7.61
N GLY A 77 10.60 9.06 -7.37
CA GLY A 77 9.73 10.17 -7.79
C GLY A 77 10.08 11.50 -7.13
N ALA A 78 10.38 11.47 -5.84
CA ALA A 78 10.84 12.64 -5.08
C ALA A 78 12.21 13.14 -5.58
N GLY A 79 13.17 12.23 -5.79
CA GLY A 79 14.48 12.56 -6.32
C GLY A 79 14.42 13.16 -7.73
N ALA A 80 13.61 12.56 -8.61
CA ALA A 80 13.39 13.06 -9.95
C ALA A 80 12.74 14.45 -9.95
N SER A 81 11.69 14.66 -9.15
CA SER A 81 11.00 15.97 -9.07
C SER A 81 11.88 17.06 -8.46
N TYR A 82 12.74 16.70 -7.50
CA TYR A 82 13.71 17.62 -6.92
C TYR A 82 14.77 18.03 -7.95
N LEU A 83 15.34 17.06 -8.68
CA LEU A 83 16.32 17.33 -9.74
C LEU A 83 15.71 18.19 -10.84
N ASP A 84 14.52 17.84 -11.32
CA ASP A 84 13.85 18.48 -12.45
C ASP A 84 13.36 19.92 -12.11
N GLY A 85 12.80 20.10 -10.91
CA GLY A 85 12.33 21.40 -10.42
C GLY A 85 13.46 22.39 -10.08
N HIS A 86 14.64 21.92 -9.71
CA HIS A 86 15.82 22.78 -9.47
C HIS A 86 16.74 22.96 -10.68
N HIS A 87 16.73 22.05 -11.66
CA HIS A 87 17.61 22.10 -12.84
C HIS A 87 16.92 22.57 -14.13
N GLY A 88 15.67 23.02 -14.05
CA GLY A 88 15.05 23.84 -15.11
C GLY A 88 14.26 23.08 -16.17
N PHE A 89 13.73 21.89 -15.87
CA PHE A 89 12.82 21.15 -16.76
C PHE A 89 11.39 21.17 -16.20
N PRO A 90 10.61 22.25 -16.41
CA PRO A 90 9.31 22.44 -15.75
C PRO A 90 8.21 21.45 -16.20
N LEU A 91 8.39 20.76 -17.33
CA LEU A 91 7.41 19.83 -17.89
C LEU A 91 7.57 18.37 -17.40
N GLY A 92 8.72 17.98 -16.84
CA GLY A 92 8.93 16.60 -16.37
C GLY A 92 8.26 16.33 -15.02
N VAL A 93 8.29 17.30 -14.10
CA VAL A 93 7.68 17.24 -12.76
C VAL A 93 6.21 16.75 -12.78
N PRO A 94 5.27 17.35 -13.56
CA PRO A 94 3.89 16.88 -13.59
C PRO A 94 3.74 15.46 -14.18
N ILE A 95 4.56 15.10 -15.18
CA ILE A 95 4.54 13.76 -15.79
C ILE A 95 5.02 12.72 -14.79
N VAL A 96 6.12 13.00 -14.08
CA VAL A 96 6.66 12.14 -13.01
C VAL A 96 5.64 12.00 -11.88
N ALA A 97 5.01 13.09 -11.45
CA ALA A 97 3.97 13.07 -10.42
C ALA A 97 2.77 12.19 -10.81
N VAL A 98 2.28 12.30 -12.05
CA VAL A 98 1.19 11.46 -12.57
C VAL A 98 1.64 10.00 -12.65
N ALA A 99 2.83 9.72 -13.18
CA ALA A 99 3.36 8.36 -13.28
C ALA A 99 3.50 7.68 -11.91
N VAL A 100 4.04 8.40 -10.92
CA VAL A 100 4.14 7.92 -9.54
C VAL A 100 2.76 7.72 -8.92
N GLY A 101 1.84 8.66 -9.11
CA GLY A 101 0.47 8.52 -8.62
C GLY A 101 -0.24 7.28 -9.16
N VAL A 102 -0.10 7.01 -10.46
CA VAL A 102 -0.64 5.81 -11.11
C VAL A 102 0.05 4.55 -10.60
N ALA A 103 1.39 4.55 -10.46
CA ALA A 103 2.14 3.42 -9.93
C ALA A 103 1.71 3.08 -8.49
N CYS A 104 1.59 4.09 -7.63
CA CYS A 104 1.10 3.93 -6.25
C CYS A 104 -0.35 3.43 -6.21
N TRP A 105 -1.22 3.90 -7.13
CA TRP A 105 -2.59 3.40 -7.24
C TRP A 105 -2.63 1.91 -7.58
N VAL A 106 -1.85 1.48 -8.58
CA VAL A 106 -1.77 0.06 -8.99
C VAL A 106 -1.16 -0.81 -7.90
N LEU A 107 -0.08 -0.35 -7.25
CA LEU A 107 0.54 -1.08 -6.13
C LEU A 107 -0.42 -1.21 -4.95
N SER A 108 -1.14 -0.14 -4.60
CA SER A 108 -2.12 -0.16 -3.50
C SER A 108 -3.24 -1.18 -3.77
N ARG A 109 -3.73 -1.26 -5.01
CA ARG A 109 -4.70 -2.31 -5.41
C ARG A 109 -4.15 -3.72 -5.22
N ARG A 110 -2.89 -3.96 -5.61
CA ARG A 110 -2.25 -5.27 -5.44
C ARG A 110 -2.00 -5.59 -3.97
N TYR A 111 -1.64 -4.59 -3.17
CA TYR A 111 -1.46 -4.72 -1.73
C TYR A 111 -2.76 -5.10 -1.03
N ASP A 112 -3.86 -4.40 -1.33
CA ASP A 112 -5.19 -4.74 -0.80
C ASP A 112 -5.58 -6.18 -1.17
N ALA A 113 -5.40 -6.57 -2.43
CA ALA A 113 -5.73 -7.92 -2.88
C ALA A 113 -4.89 -9.00 -2.15
N ALA A 114 -3.59 -8.77 -1.98
CA ALA A 114 -2.71 -9.68 -1.24
C ALA A 114 -3.06 -9.74 0.25
N LEU A 115 -3.39 -8.60 0.86
CA LEU A 115 -3.78 -8.52 2.27
C LEU A 115 -5.10 -9.26 2.53
N PHE A 116 -6.11 -9.10 1.67
CA PHE A 116 -7.37 -9.83 1.79
C PHE A 116 -7.18 -11.33 1.58
N ALA A 117 -6.34 -11.76 0.63
CA ALA A 117 -6.04 -13.17 0.43
C ALA A 117 -5.36 -13.82 1.65
N LEU A 118 -4.45 -13.09 2.32
CA LEU A 118 -3.82 -13.57 3.57
C LEU A 118 -4.84 -13.70 4.71
N LEU A 119 -5.75 -12.71 4.84
CA LEU A 119 -6.79 -12.73 5.87
C LEU A 119 -7.88 -13.79 5.62
N GLU A 120 -8.16 -14.14 4.36
CA GLU A 120 -9.05 -15.25 4.00
C GLU A 120 -8.38 -16.61 4.23
N GLY A 121 -7.06 -16.72 3.98
CA GLY A 121 -6.30 -17.97 4.17
C GLY A 121 -6.05 -18.37 5.63
N ASP A 122 -5.92 -17.42 6.56
CA ASP A 122 -5.82 -17.69 8.01
C ASP A 122 -7.16 -18.09 8.65
N GLY A 123 -8.27 -18.00 7.91
CA GLY A 123 -9.64 -18.21 8.40
C GLY A 123 -10.26 -19.58 8.10
N ASP A 124 -9.52 -20.52 7.51
CA ASP A 124 -10.04 -21.84 7.11
C ASP A 124 -9.58 -22.98 8.06
N PRO A 125 -10.34 -23.26 9.15
CA PRO A 125 -10.02 -24.35 10.09
C PRO A 125 -10.16 -25.75 9.48
N ASP A 126 -10.74 -25.91 8.28
CA ASP A 126 -10.95 -27.23 7.67
C ASP A 126 -9.68 -27.80 7.00
N THR A 127 -8.66 -26.98 6.73
CA THR A 127 -7.41 -27.47 6.12
C THR A 127 -6.44 -28.12 7.11
N ASP A 128 -6.56 -27.81 8.40
CA ASP A 128 -5.76 -28.44 9.46
C ASP A 128 -6.37 -29.77 9.95
N GLY A 129 -7.71 -29.92 9.92
CA GLY A 129 -8.38 -31.18 10.25
C GLY A 129 -8.09 -32.31 9.25
N ALA A 130 -7.93 -31.98 7.96
CA ALA A 130 -7.65 -32.96 6.91
C ALA A 130 -6.22 -33.57 6.98
N ARG A 131 -5.28 -32.90 7.66
CA ARG A 131 -3.91 -33.42 7.85
C ARG A 131 -3.74 -34.22 9.14
N ALA A 132 -4.59 -34.00 10.15
CA ALA A 132 -4.53 -34.72 11.42
C ALA A 132 -5.15 -36.14 11.35
N GLY A 133 -6.15 -36.37 10.48
CA GLY A 133 -6.86 -37.66 10.40
C GLY A 133 -6.16 -38.78 9.59
N GLY A 134 -5.00 -38.52 8.97
CA GLY A 134 -4.38 -39.44 8.02
C GLY A 134 -3.27 -40.36 8.55
N ARG A 135 -2.96 -40.35 9.85
CA ARG A 135 -1.79 -41.06 10.40
C ARG A 135 -2.06 -42.12 11.47
N GLU A 136 -3.29 -42.33 11.91
CA GLU A 136 -3.63 -43.34 12.90
C GLU A 136 -4.28 -44.57 12.24
N GLY A 137 -3.48 -45.47 11.64
CA GLY A 137 -4.07 -46.67 11.06
C GLY A 137 -3.17 -47.64 10.31
N ALA A 138 -1.84 -47.60 10.51
CA ALA A 138 -0.94 -48.54 9.86
C ALA A 138 0.00 -49.20 10.87
N GLY A 139 -0.43 -50.34 11.39
CA GLY A 139 0.46 -51.50 11.58
C GLY A 139 1.15 -51.62 12.93
N GLU A 140 0.44 -52.21 13.90
CA GLU A 140 1.10 -53.06 14.91
C GLU A 140 0.49 -54.47 14.84
N ALA A 141 0.99 -55.26 13.88
CA ALA A 141 0.79 -56.70 13.84
C ALA A 141 2.02 -57.35 14.50
N ARG A 142 1.86 -57.77 15.76
CA ARG A 142 2.79 -58.64 16.47
C ARG A 142 2.66 -60.08 15.99
N PRO A 143 3.76 -60.80 15.89
CA PRO A 143 3.89 -62.12 16.48
C PRO A 143 4.71 -62.09 17.77
#